data_AF-A0A8J3HEX5-F1
#
_entry.id   AF-A0A8J3HEX5-F1
#
_cell.length_a   1.000
_cell.length_b   1.000
_cell.length_c   1.000
_cell.angle_alpha   90.00
_cell.angle_beta   90.00
_cell.angle_gamma   90.00
#
_symmetry.space_group_name_H-M   'P 1'
#
loop_
_entity.id
_entity.type
_entity.pdbx_description
1 polymer ?
#
loop_
_entity_poly.entity_id
_entity_poly.type
_entity_poly.pdbx_seq_one_letter_code
_entity_poly.pdbx_strand_id
1 'polypeptide(L)'
;MPVVSSRVVGWSALVLAVGATIAVVPPLVLPDPRPGAAPVVQQSAGSSVMPPSPLPSPRPPAPSPSKAEPPPTTPRAAASAASRFRPITVHAADPVNIRVGARVIACPSCVDGSRVGYIGGPNTLAVRIAGVPRAGERTLTIVYETELPRTLKFAVDDGPVQELTLAGARSWLIPARVSVRVRLPEGTCWISFFNDAGSAPDIDTVTVS
;
A
#
# COMPACT_ATOMS: atom_id res chain seq x y z
N MET A 1 50.78 -32.53 34.11
CA MET A 1 51.09 -33.63 33.17
C MET A 1 50.04 -33.63 32.08
N PRO A 2 50.42 -33.61 30.79
CA PRO A 2 49.53 -33.34 29.66
C PRO A 2 49.02 -34.63 29.02
N VAL A 3 47.83 -34.59 28.41
CA VAL A 3 47.54 -35.42 27.22
C VAL A 3 46.78 -34.55 26.22
N VAL A 4 47.52 -34.16 25.20
CA VAL A 4 47.02 -33.70 23.90
C VAL A 4 46.48 -34.92 23.16
N SER A 5 45.32 -34.82 22.52
CA SER A 5 44.99 -35.72 21.42
C SER A 5 44.11 -35.00 20.39
N SER A 6 44.80 -34.35 19.46
CA SER A 6 44.28 -33.92 18.17
C SER A 6 43.82 -35.13 17.36
N ARG A 7 42.63 -35.08 16.76
CA ARG A 7 42.37 -35.79 15.50
C ARG A 7 41.72 -34.85 14.50
N VAL A 8 42.34 -34.88 13.34
CA VAL A 8 42.29 -33.98 12.20
C VAL A 8 41.52 -34.70 11.09
N VAL A 9 40.70 -33.92 10.37
CA VAL A 9 40.29 -34.08 8.96
C VAL A 9 39.30 -35.17 8.57
N GLY A 10 38.23 -34.68 7.92
CA GLY A 10 37.35 -35.41 7.03
C GLY A 10 36.46 -34.45 6.26
N TRP A 11 37.06 -33.52 5.49
CA TRP A 11 36.32 -32.70 4.53
C TRP A 11 36.09 -33.53 3.27
N SER A 12 34.87 -34.00 3.06
CA SER A 12 34.43 -34.53 1.77
C SER A 12 33.74 -33.42 1.00
N ALA A 13 34.48 -32.86 0.05
CA ALA A 13 33.96 -32.02 -1.01
C ALA A 13 33.06 -32.86 -1.93
N LEU A 14 31.76 -32.56 -1.98
CA LEU A 14 30.86 -33.11 -3.00
C LEU A 14 30.84 -32.14 -4.19
N VAL A 15 31.36 -32.62 -5.31
CA VAL A 15 31.44 -31.90 -6.59
C VAL A 15 30.08 -31.86 -7.28
N LEU A 16 29.81 -30.70 -7.88
CA LEU A 16 28.66 -30.27 -8.66
C LEU A 16 28.23 -31.21 -9.79
N ALA A 17 26.91 -31.31 -9.99
CA ALA A 17 26.32 -31.56 -11.31
C ALA A 17 25.29 -30.46 -11.59
N VAL A 18 25.71 -29.41 -12.29
CA VAL A 18 24.80 -28.40 -12.85
C VAL A 18 24.31 -28.92 -14.18
N GLY A 19 23.09 -29.46 -14.22
CA GLY A 19 22.40 -29.77 -15.46
C GLY A 19 21.89 -28.48 -16.09
N ALA A 20 22.53 -28.01 -17.15
CA ALA A 20 22.03 -26.91 -17.98
C ALA A 20 20.98 -27.46 -18.95
N THR A 21 19.70 -27.35 -18.59
CA THR A 21 18.60 -27.54 -19.56
C THR A 21 18.42 -26.27 -20.38
N ILE A 22 18.82 -26.32 -21.66
CA ILE A 22 18.51 -25.28 -22.65
C ILE A 22 17.01 -25.37 -22.96
N ALA A 23 16.23 -24.43 -22.46
CA ALA A 23 14.86 -24.22 -22.92
C ALA A 23 14.90 -23.45 -24.25
N VAL A 24 14.58 -24.14 -25.35
CA VAL A 24 14.36 -23.50 -26.66
C VAL A 24 13.01 -22.80 -26.59
N VAL A 25 13.02 -21.47 -26.45
CA VAL A 25 11.81 -20.63 -26.52
C VAL A 25 11.54 -20.30 -28.00
N PRO A 26 10.37 -20.66 -28.56
CA PRO A 26 10.01 -20.24 -29.92
C PRO A 26 9.80 -18.72 -29.97
N PRO A 27 10.16 -18.03 -31.08
CA PRO A 27 9.92 -16.60 -31.21
C PRO A 27 8.42 -16.30 -31.25
N LEU A 28 7.99 -15.34 -30.43
CA LEU A 28 6.65 -14.76 -30.48
C LEU A 28 6.47 -14.02 -31.82
N VAL A 29 5.63 -14.58 -32.69
CA VAL A 29 5.08 -13.88 -33.84
C VAL A 29 4.06 -12.88 -33.33
N LEU A 30 4.41 -11.59 -33.35
CA LEU A 30 3.48 -10.49 -33.11
C LEU A 30 2.61 -10.29 -34.35
N PRO A 31 1.27 -10.31 -34.25
CA PRO A 31 0.40 -9.88 -35.34
C PRO A 31 0.39 -8.34 -35.45
N ASP A 32 0.55 -7.83 -36.68
CA ASP A 32 0.51 -6.40 -37.01
C ASP A 32 -0.82 -5.72 -36.60
N PRO A 33 -0.78 -4.47 -36.10
CA PRO A 33 -1.98 -3.65 -35.93
C PRO A 33 -2.45 -3.12 -37.29
N ARG A 34 -3.62 -3.56 -37.75
CA ARG A 34 -4.34 -2.93 -38.87
C ARG A 34 -4.83 -1.52 -38.45
N PRO A 35 -4.69 -0.48 -39.29
CA PRO A 35 -5.34 0.81 -39.05
C PRO A 35 -6.82 0.72 -39.38
N GLY A 36 -7.66 0.63 -38.35
CA GLY A 36 -9.12 0.63 -38.46
C GLY A 36 -9.71 2.01 -38.18
N ALA A 37 -10.18 2.65 -39.27
CA ALA A 37 -11.31 3.56 -39.39
C ALA A 37 -11.67 4.50 -38.22
N ALA A 38 -11.47 5.80 -38.45
CA ALA A 38 -12.13 6.88 -37.73
C ALA A 38 -13.65 6.88 -37.99
N PRO A 39 -14.51 7.13 -36.99
CA PRO A 39 -15.91 7.45 -37.22
C PRO A 39 -16.08 8.95 -37.50
N VAL A 40 -16.63 9.26 -38.68
CA VAL A 40 -17.34 10.50 -38.99
C VAL A 40 -18.72 10.41 -38.37
N VAL A 41 -19.10 11.35 -37.51
CA VAL A 41 -20.51 11.72 -37.29
C VAL A 41 -20.63 13.24 -37.14
N GLN A 42 -21.63 13.76 -37.85
CA GLN A 42 -21.99 15.13 -38.12
C GLN A 42 -22.45 15.97 -36.92
N GLN A 43 -22.28 17.28 -37.16
CA GLN A 43 -22.93 18.45 -36.55
C GLN A 43 -24.38 18.23 -36.09
N SER A 44 -24.73 18.89 -34.98
CA SER A 44 -26.02 19.59 -34.89
C SER A 44 -25.89 20.87 -34.11
N ALA A 45 -26.38 21.94 -34.74
CA ALA A 45 -26.55 23.27 -34.19
C ALA A 45 -27.57 23.26 -33.03
N GLY A 46 -27.40 24.20 -32.12
CA GLY A 46 -28.32 24.47 -31.02
C GLY A 46 -28.06 25.84 -30.42
N SER A 47 -28.46 26.90 -31.14
CA SER A 47 -28.61 28.24 -30.61
C SER A 47 -29.65 28.25 -29.49
N SER A 48 -29.34 28.87 -28.36
CA SER A 48 -30.34 29.43 -27.45
C SER A 48 -29.75 30.62 -26.73
N VAL A 49 -30.00 31.80 -27.30
CA VAL A 49 -29.90 33.11 -26.68
C VAL A 49 -31.11 33.26 -25.75
N MET A 50 -30.90 33.61 -24.48
CA MET A 50 -31.96 34.13 -23.61
C MET A 50 -31.67 35.58 -23.19
N PRO A 51 -32.71 36.44 -23.14
CA PRO A 51 -32.60 37.90 -22.98
C PRO A 51 -32.40 38.36 -21.52
N PRO A 52 -32.03 39.66 -21.32
CA PRO A 52 -31.77 40.22 -19.99
C PRO A 52 -33.04 40.55 -19.19
N SER A 53 -32.94 40.39 -17.87
CA SER A 53 -33.97 40.74 -16.88
C SER A 53 -34.19 42.27 -16.77
N PRO A 54 -35.44 42.74 -16.58
CA PRO A 54 -35.73 44.13 -16.26
C PRO A 54 -35.78 44.42 -14.74
N LEU A 55 -35.41 45.65 -14.38
CA LEU A 55 -35.63 46.38 -13.11
C LEU A 55 -36.12 47.80 -13.48
N PRO A 56 -36.66 48.65 -12.59
CA PRO A 56 -37.22 48.46 -11.24
C PRO A 56 -38.62 49.13 -11.06
N SER A 57 -39.27 48.99 -9.90
CA SER A 57 -40.21 50.01 -9.38
C SER A 57 -40.31 50.01 -7.84
N PRO A 58 -40.57 51.17 -7.20
CA PRO A 58 -40.26 51.42 -5.79
C PRO A 58 -41.49 51.32 -4.88
N ARG A 59 -41.29 50.92 -3.61
CA ARG A 59 -42.28 51.11 -2.52
C ARG A 59 -41.64 51.08 -1.11
N PRO A 60 -42.33 51.60 -0.07
CA PRO A 60 -41.93 52.77 0.74
C PRO A 60 -41.24 52.42 2.08
N PRO A 61 -40.92 53.43 2.94
CA PRO A 61 -39.98 53.27 4.04
C PRO A 61 -40.50 52.49 5.26
N ALA A 62 -39.51 52.01 6.00
CA ALA A 62 -39.55 51.14 7.16
C ALA A 62 -40.34 51.67 8.37
N PRO A 63 -40.75 50.76 9.26
CA PRO A 63 -40.65 50.94 10.70
C PRO A 63 -39.37 50.30 11.27
N SER A 64 -38.75 51.03 12.19
CA SER A 64 -37.50 50.76 12.93
C SER A 64 -37.56 49.50 13.84
N PRO A 65 -36.41 49.06 14.40
CA PRO A 65 -36.08 47.65 14.59
C PRO A 65 -36.75 47.02 15.81
N SER A 66 -37.43 45.90 15.59
CA SER A 66 -37.70 44.95 16.66
C SER A 66 -36.42 44.19 16.95
N LYS A 67 -35.95 44.31 18.18
CA LYS A 67 -34.76 43.65 18.74
C LYS A 67 -34.96 42.14 18.59
N ALA A 68 -34.44 41.56 17.50
CA ALA A 68 -34.45 40.11 17.29
C ALA A 68 -33.58 39.49 18.38
N GLU A 69 -34.23 38.77 19.27
CA GLU A 69 -33.59 37.92 20.26
C GLU A 69 -32.64 36.95 19.53
N PRO A 70 -31.36 36.83 19.95
CA PRO A 70 -30.45 35.91 19.31
C PRO A 70 -31.01 34.49 19.41
N PRO A 71 -30.96 33.68 18.33
CA PRO A 71 -31.35 32.28 18.42
C PRO A 71 -30.52 31.60 19.52
N PRO A 72 -31.05 30.61 20.24
CA PRO A 72 -30.26 29.88 21.20
C PRO A 72 -29.03 29.31 20.48
N THR A 73 -27.86 29.80 20.87
CA THR A 73 -26.54 29.29 20.50
C THR A 73 -26.42 27.88 21.05
N THR A 74 -27.10 26.94 20.41
CA THR A 74 -26.94 25.52 20.69
C THR A 74 -25.60 25.14 20.09
N PRO A 75 -24.62 24.64 20.86
CA PRO A 75 -23.30 24.36 20.35
C PRO A 75 -23.34 23.22 19.33
N ARG A 76 -23.49 23.56 18.04
CA ARG A 76 -23.13 22.71 16.88
C ARG A 76 -21.61 22.43 16.82
N ALA A 77 -20.87 22.77 17.87
CA ALA A 77 -19.47 22.40 18.05
C ALA A 77 -19.30 21.02 18.74
N ALA A 78 -20.34 20.45 19.35
CA ALA A 78 -20.22 19.19 20.12
C ALA A 78 -20.45 17.91 19.29
N ALA A 79 -20.97 17.99 18.05
CA ALA A 79 -21.25 16.81 17.22
C ALA A 79 -20.10 16.40 16.27
N SER A 80 -18.95 17.09 16.31
CA SER A 80 -17.78 16.76 15.50
C SER A 80 -16.54 16.44 16.34
N ALA A 81 -16.74 15.75 17.47
CA ALA A 81 -15.75 14.80 17.94
C ALA A 81 -15.88 13.52 17.09
N ALA A 82 -15.71 13.64 15.76
CA ALA A 82 -15.58 12.49 14.89
C ALA A 82 -14.44 11.64 15.45
N SER A 83 -14.72 10.37 15.77
CA SER A 83 -13.73 9.42 16.27
C SER A 83 -12.46 9.54 15.43
N ARG A 84 -11.40 10.10 16.01
CA ARG A 84 -10.11 10.17 15.35
C ARG A 84 -9.62 8.74 15.22
N PHE A 85 -9.25 8.37 14.01
CA PHE A 85 -8.66 7.06 13.78
C PHE A 85 -7.39 6.94 14.60
N ARG A 86 -7.33 5.91 15.43
CA ARG A 86 -6.12 5.56 16.18
C ARG A 86 -5.24 4.74 15.25
N PRO A 87 -3.94 5.04 15.17
CA PRO A 87 -3.06 4.24 14.35
C PRO A 87 -3.11 2.77 14.75
N ILE A 88 -3.16 1.90 13.73
CA ILE A 88 -3.11 0.44 13.90
C ILE A 88 -1.74 0.03 13.41
N THR A 89 -0.88 -0.42 14.31
CA THR A 89 0.45 -0.94 14.00
C THR A 89 0.46 -2.45 14.18
N VAL A 90 0.92 -3.17 13.16
CA VAL A 90 1.02 -4.63 13.15
C VAL A 90 2.46 -5.01 12.82
N HIS A 91 3.02 -5.91 13.61
CA HIS A 91 4.32 -6.51 13.34
C HIS A 91 4.19 -7.54 12.21
N ALA A 92 5.10 -7.54 11.25
CA ALA A 92 5.01 -8.45 10.10
C ALA A 92 5.10 -9.92 10.51
N ALA A 93 5.88 -10.23 11.56
CA ALA A 93 6.06 -11.59 12.05
C ALA A 93 4.94 -12.07 12.99
N ASP A 94 3.94 -11.22 13.29
CA ASP A 94 2.78 -11.57 14.13
C ASP A 94 2.19 -12.93 13.69
N PRO A 95 1.97 -13.89 14.62
CA PRO A 95 1.46 -15.21 14.28
C PRO A 95 0.08 -15.21 13.61
N VAL A 96 -0.70 -14.13 13.73
CA VAL A 96 -2.01 -13.96 13.06
C VAL A 96 -1.83 -13.68 11.55
N ASN A 97 -0.67 -13.20 11.11
CA ASN A 97 -0.40 -12.93 9.70
C ASN A 97 -0.20 -14.22 8.92
N ILE A 98 -0.65 -14.22 7.66
CA ILE A 98 -0.50 -15.35 6.75
C ILE A 98 0.80 -15.18 5.97
N ARG A 99 1.62 -16.22 5.98
CA ARG A 99 2.87 -16.29 5.22
C ARG A 99 2.81 -17.52 4.33
N VAL A 100 2.84 -17.30 3.02
CA VAL A 100 2.98 -18.37 2.03
C VAL A 100 4.43 -18.34 1.57
N GLY A 101 5.27 -19.26 2.07
CA GLY A 101 6.70 -19.33 1.73
C GLY A 101 7.60 -18.22 2.28
N ALA A 102 7.06 -17.03 2.58
CA ALA A 102 7.76 -15.97 3.31
C ALA A 102 8.15 -16.44 4.72
N ARG A 103 9.27 -15.94 5.25
CA ARG A 103 9.88 -16.44 6.50
C ARG A 103 10.16 -15.33 7.49
N VAL A 104 10.03 -15.66 8.77
CA VAL A 104 10.53 -14.82 9.85
C VAL A 104 12.04 -14.91 9.89
N ILE A 105 12.70 -13.76 9.94
CA ILE A 105 14.15 -13.62 9.99
C ILE A 105 14.48 -12.83 11.26
N ALA A 106 15.47 -13.29 12.03
CA ALA A 106 15.97 -12.55 13.17
C ALA A 106 16.56 -11.21 12.71
N CYS A 107 16.20 -10.14 13.41
CA CYS A 107 16.60 -8.79 13.07
C CYS A 107 16.77 -7.97 14.36
N PRO A 108 18.01 -7.85 14.87
CA PRO A 108 18.29 -7.10 16.11
C PRO A 108 17.92 -5.61 16.03
N SER A 109 17.88 -5.05 14.82
CA SER A 109 17.49 -3.65 14.54
C SER A 109 15.98 -3.45 14.42
N CYS A 110 15.19 -4.52 14.32
CA CYS A 110 13.76 -4.47 14.08
C CYS A 110 12.96 -4.48 15.37
N VAL A 111 11.70 -4.05 15.26
CA VAL A 111 10.73 -4.20 16.36
C VAL A 111 10.60 -5.68 16.72
N ASP A 112 10.55 -5.98 18.01
CA ASP A 112 10.46 -7.33 18.56
C ASP A 112 11.53 -8.32 18.07
N GLY A 113 12.66 -7.81 17.56
CA GLY A 113 13.83 -8.59 17.18
C GLY A 113 13.66 -9.42 15.91
N SER A 114 12.63 -9.16 15.09
CA SER A 114 12.38 -9.94 13.88
C SER A 114 11.68 -9.14 12.77
N ARG A 115 11.74 -9.69 11.57
CA ARG A 115 11.08 -9.18 10.35
C ARG A 115 10.64 -10.36 9.48
N VAL A 116 9.86 -10.09 8.44
CA VAL A 116 9.50 -11.10 7.44
C VAL A 116 10.18 -10.81 6.12
N GLY A 117 10.91 -11.81 5.61
CA GLY A 117 11.58 -11.75 4.32
C GLY A 117 11.26 -12.94 3.43
N TYR A 118 12.05 -13.09 2.36
CA TYR A 118 11.81 -14.06 1.28
C TYR A 118 10.47 -13.84 0.56
N ILE A 119 9.97 -12.61 0.54
CA ILE A 119 8.78 -12.20 -0.21
C ILE A 119 9.18 -12.04 -1.68
N GLY A 120 8.47 -12.72 -2.58
CA GLY A 120 8.79 -12.73 -4.00
C GLY A 120 8.61 -14.08 -4.68
N GLY A 121 8.44 -14.07 -6.01
CA GLY A 121 8.03 -15.25 -6.78
C GLY A 121 6.69 -15.79 -6.24
N PRO A 122 6.62 -17.07 -5.83
CA PRO A 122 5.39 -17.63 -5.24
C PRO A 122 5.17 -17.22 -3.77
N ASN A 123 6.14 -16.55 -3.15
CA ASN A 123 6.09 -16.28 -1.72
C ASN A 123 5.42 -14.93 -1.41
N THR A 124 4.48 -14.93 -0.47
CA THR A 124 3.69 -13.75 -0.09
C THR A 124 3.57 -13.61 1.43
N LEU A 125 3.32 -12.37 1.86
CA LEU A 125 2.96 -12.02 3.23
C LEU A 125 1.62 -11.28 3.20
N ALA A 126 0.61 -11.75 3.93
CA ALA A 126 -0.62 -11.00 4.16
C ALA A 126 -0.70 -10.57 5.62
N VAL A 127 -0.75 -9.25 5.84
CA VAL A 127 -0.84 -8.62 7.17
C VAL A 127 -2.29 -8.30 7.49
N ARG A 128 -2.77 -8.73 8.66
CA ARG A 128 -4.15 -8.51 9.08
C ARG A 128 -4.30 -7.15 9.75
N ILE A 129 -5.07 -6.24 9.16
CA ILE A 129 -5.46 -4.97 9.78
C ILE A 129 -6.87 -5.13 10.34
N ALA A 130 -7.00 -5.12 11.67
CA ALA A 130 -8.28 -5.32 12.34
C ALA A 130 -8.76 -4.06 13.06
N GLY A 131 -10.07 -3.87 13.10
CA GLY A 131 -10.67 -2.77 13.88
C GLY A 131 -10.61 -1.41 13.19
N VAL A 132 -10.61 -1.37 11.86
CA VAL A 132 -10.78 -0.11 11.11
C VAL A 132 -12.18 0.43 11.40
N PRO A 133 -12.33 1.58 12.09
CA PRO A 133 -13.62 2.02 12.61
C PRO A 133 -14.56 2.55 11.53
N ARG A 134 -14.02 3.00 10.39
CA ARG A 134 -14.76 3.48 9.22
C ARG A 134 -13.90 3.31 7.97
N ALA A 135 -14.53 2.86 6.90
CA ALA A 135 -13.92 2.80 5.58
C ALA A 135 -13.45 4.18 5.11
N GLY A 136 -12.35 4.24 4.37
CA GLY A 136 -11.82 5.49 3.86
C GLY A 136 -10.35 5.44 3.46
N GLU A 137 -9.86 6.56 2.94
CA GLU A 137 -8.44 6.74 2.64
C GLU A 137 -7.63 6.89 3.93
N ARG A 138 -6.50 6.19 4.00
CA ARG A 138 -5.57 6.14 5.13
C ARG A 138 -4.15 6.25 4.64
N THR A 139 -3.26 6.67 5.53
CA THR A 139 -1.82 6.54 5.29
C THR A 139 -1.39 5.14 5.74
N LEU A 140 -0.80 4.38 4.83
CA LEU A 140 -0.08 3.15 5.12
C LEU A 140 1.41 3.48 5.20
N THR A 141 2.00 3.31 6.37
CA THR A 141 3.45 3.38 6.58
C THR A 141 4.00 1.97 6.70
N ILE A 142 5.00 1.66 5.89
CA ILE A 142 5.69 0.37 5.88
C ILE A 142 7.13 0.62 6.33
N VAL A 143 7.56 -0.11 7.37
CA VAL A 143 8.96 -0.17 7.77
C VAL A 143 9.56 -1.42 7.16
N TYR A 144 10.66 -1.25 6.44
CA TYR A 144 11.25 -2.30 5.62
C TYR A 144 12.77 -2.16 5.52
N GLU A 145 13.43 -3.21 5.06
CA GLU A 145 14.87 -3.24 4.87
C GLU A 145 15.22 -3.85 3.51
N THR A 146 16.28 -3.31 2.88
CA THR A 146 16.85 -3.86 1.65
C THR A 146 18.26 -3.29 1.41
N GLU A 147 19.15 -4.13 0.86
CA GLU A 147 20.51 -3.73 0.46
C GLU A 147 20.60 -3.04 -0.90
N LEU A 148 19.63 -3.30 -1.76
CA LEU A 148 19.54 -2.74 -3.12
C LEU A 148 18.10 -2.29 -3.40
N PRO A 149 17.86 -1.43 -4.39
CA PRO A 149 16.51 -1.12 -4.84
C PRO A 149 15.73 -2.39 -5.20
N ARG A 150 14.56 -2.56 -4.59
CA ARG A 150 13.65 -3.68 -4.84
C ARG A 150 12.23 -3.16 -5.05
N THR A 151 11.50 -3.84 -5.92
CA THR A 151 10.07 -3.59 -6.10
C THR A 151 9.28 -4.30 -5.02
N LEU A 152 8.36 -3.57 -4.38
CA LEU A 152 7.33 -4.09 -3.50
C LEU A 152 5.97 -3.89 -4.17
N LYS A 153 5.24 -4.98 -4.40
CA LYS A 153 3.83 -4.92 -4.80
C LYS A 153 2.95 -5.22 -3.59
N PHE A 154 1.83 -4.53 -3.49
CA PHE A 154 0.84 -4.85 -2.48
C PHE A 154 -0.59 -4.54 -2.91
N ALA A 155 -1.56 -5.20 -2.28
CA ALA A 155 -2.98 -4.97 -2.46
C ALA A 155 -3.71 -5.03 -1.11
N VAL A 156 -4.80 -4.27 -0.97
CA VAL A 156 -5.71 -4.35 0.17
C VAL A 156 -6.89 -5.21 -0.25
N ASP A 157 -7.08 -6.36 0.41
CA ASP A 157 -8.01 -7.42 0.02
C ASP A 157 -7.87 -7.72 -1.50
N ASP A 158 -8.97 -7.74 -2.25
CA ASP A 158 -9.00 -7.92 -3.71
C ASP A 158 -8.90 -6.59 -4.49
N GLY A 159 -8.38 -5.54 -3.85
CA GLY A 159 -8.21 -4.22 -4.44
C GLY A 159 -7.11 -4.15 -5.52
N PRO A 160 -6.96 -2.98 -6.17
CA PRO A 160 -5.92 -2.79 -7.18
C PRO A 160 -4.53 -2.91 -6.58
N VAL A 161 -3.62 -3.52 -7.33
CA VAL A 161 -2.21 -3.65 -6.96
C VAL A 161 -1.53 -2.28 -7.03
N GLN A 162 -0.80 -1.93 -5.98
CA GLN A 162 0.13 -0.82 -5.95
C GLN A 162 1.57 -1.35 -6.03
N GLU A 163 2.42 -0.65 -6.76
CA GLU A 163 3.82 -1.02 -6.96
C GLU A 163 4.74 0.13 -6.51
N LEU A 164 5.76 -0.19 -5.72
CA LEU A 164 6.73 0.75 -5.18
C LEU A 164 8.16 0.26 -5.44
N THR A 165 9.02 1.12 -5.97
CA THR A 165 10.46 0.85 -6.03
C THR A 165 11.13 1.47 -4.79
N LEU A 166 11.71 0.62 -3.94
CA LEU A 166 12.20 0.98 -2.62
C LEU A 166 13.71 0.72 -2.51
N ALA A 167 14.49 1.78 -2.26
CA ALA A 167 15.96 1.73 -2.19
C ALA A 167 16.52 1.36 -0.80
N GLY A 168 15.68 1.35 0.25
CA GLY A 168 16.10 1.06 1.63
C GLY A 168 17.23 1.97 2.12
N ALA A 169 18.00 1.49 3.10
CA ALA A 169 19.22 2.14 3.58
C ALA A 169 20.49 1.45 3.06
N ARG A 170 20.37 0.64 1.99
CA ARG A 170 21.45 -0.19 1.44
C ARG A 170 22.04 -1.16 2.48
N SER A 171 21.20 -1.63 3.40
CA SER A 171 21.56 -2.53 4.50
C SER A 171 20.34 -3.32 4.94
N TRP A 172 20.54 -4.58 5.32
CA TRP A 172 19.52 -5.40 6.00
C TRP A 172 19.47 -5.19 7.52
N LEU A 173 20.26 -4.24 8.05
CA LEU A 173 20.33 -3.93 9.48
C LEU A 173 19.84 -2.52 9.81
N ILE A 174 19.39 -1.76 8.79
CA ILE A 174 18.96 -0.38 8.96
C ILE A 174 17.56 -0.25 8.36
N PRO A 175 16.52 -0.22 9.22
CA PRO A 175 15.15 -0.02 8.79
C PRO A 175 14.94 1.31 8.06
N ALA A 176 14.32 1.25 6.89
CA ALA A 176 13.80 2.37 6.14
C ALA A 176 12.28 2.43 6.26
N ARG A 177 11.67 3.55 5.82
CA ARG A 177 10.22 3.73 5.85
C ARG A 177 9.70 4.30 4.54
N VAL A 178 8.49 3.90 4.16
CA VAL A 178 7.71 4.51 3.07
C VAL A 178 6.28 4.72 3.54
N SER A 179 5.65 5.81 3.08
CA SER A 179 4.24 6.10 3.36
C SER A 179 3.49 6.28 2.05
N VAL A 180 2.33 5.62 1.93
CA VAL A 180 1.46 5.65 0.75
C VAL A 180 0.00 5.79 1.16
N ARG A 181 -0.84 6.28 0.24
CA ARG A 181 -2.28 6.37 0.46
C ARG A 181 -2.96 5.08 0.02
N VAL A 182 -3.79 4.54 0.90
CA VAL A 182 -4.57 3.32 0.63
C VAL A 182 -6.01 3.53 1.07
N ARG A 183 -6.95 2.88 0.38
CA ARG A 183 -8.35 2.85 0.82
C ARG A 183 -8.59 1.57 1.59
N LEU A 184 -9.01 1.66 2.84
CA LEU A 184 -9.36 0.51 3.67
C LEU A 184 -10.88 0.39 3.82
N PRO A 185 -11.43 -0.83 3.87
CA PRO A 185 -12.80 -1.06 4.28
C PRO A 185 -12.95 -0.86 5.80
N GLU A 186 -14.20 -0.78 6.27
CA GLU A 186 -14.51 -0.84 7.70
C GLU A 186 -14.32 -2.27 8.22
N GLY A 187 -13.90 -2.42 9.47
CA GLY A 187 -13.71 -3.72 10.11
C GLY A 187 -12.31 -4.27 9.91
N THR A 188 -12.21 -5.49 9.37
CA THR A 188 -10.95 -6.20 9.16
C THR A 188 -10.65 -6.31 7.67
N CYS A 189 -9.40 -6.08 7.29
CA CYS A 189 -8.88 -6.33 5.94
C CYS A 189 -7.50 -6.97 6.00
N TRP A 190 -7.03 -7.44 4.85
CA TRP A 190 -5.69 -7.96 4.64
C TRP A 190 -4.91 -7.06 3.70
N ILE A 191 -3.66 -6.77 4.05
CA ILE A 191 -2.71 -6.13 3.13
C ILE A 191 -1.72 -7.20 2.69
N SER A 192 -1.85 -7.62 1.43
CA SER A 192 -1.03 -8.66 0.82
C SER A 192 0.17 -8.03 0.13
N PHE A 193 1.38 -8.42 0.53
CA PHE A 193 2.66 -8.02 -0.01
C PHE A 193 3.28 -9.16 -0.81
N PHE A 194 3.75 -8.85 -2.02
CA PHE A 194 4.30 -9.81 -2.96
C PHE A 194 5.22 -9.13 -3.98
N ASN A 195 5.91 -9.94 -4.78
CA ASN A 195 6.57 -9.50 -6.01
C ASN A 195 6.76 -10.72 -6.93
N ASP A 196 5.91 -10.88 -7.92
CA ASP A 196 5.95 -11.97 -8.89
C ASP A 196 7.14 -11.90 -9.86
N ALA A 197 7.78 -10.73 -9.97
CA ALA A 197 8.91 -10.48 -10.89
C ALA A 197 10.28 -10.49 -10.20
N GLY A 198 10.35 -10.69 -8.88
CA GLY A 198 11.61 -10.68 -8.14
C GLY A 198 11.41 -10.72 -6.63
N SER A 199 12.47 -10.47 -5.87
CA SER A 199 12.38 -10.41 -4.41
C SER A 199 12.06 -8.99 -3.94
N ALA A 200 11.05 -8.86 -3.10
CA ALA A 200 10.68 -7.62 -2.42
C ALA A 200 11.62 -7.32 -1.23
N PRO A 201 11.59 -6.09 -0.67
CA PRO A 201 12.20 -5.81 0.63
C PRO A 201 11.61 -6.67 1.75
N ASP A 202 12.38 -6.84 2.83
CA ASP A 202 11.90 -7.48 4.04
C ASP A 202 11.08 -6.47 4.85
N ILE A 203 9.95 -6.90 5.42
CA ILE A 203 9.00 -6.04 6.11
C ILE A 203 9.10 -6.28 7.62
N ASP A 204 9.26 -5.21 8.39
CA ASP A 204 9.28 -5.22 9.86
C ASP A 204 7.88 -4.90 10.42
N THR A 205 7.36 -3.71 10.12
CA THR A 205 6.06 -3.27 10.63
C THR A 205 5.23 -2.57 9.57
N VAL A 206 3.93 -2.65 9.76
CA VAL A 206 2.92 -1.94 8.95
C VAL A 206 2.07 -1.11 9.89
N THR A 207 1.95 0.18 9.63
CA THR A 207 1.12 1.11 10.40
C THR A 207 0.11 1.80 9.49
N VAL A 208 -1.14 1.78 9.89
CA VAL A 208 -2.20 2.57 9.26
C VAL A 208 -2.51 3.76 10.16
N SER A 209 -2.73 4.96 9.62
CA SER A 209 -3.18 6.18 10.34
C SER A 209 -4.18 7.02 9.53
#